data_AF-A0A4R2KY45-F1
#
_entry.id   AF-A0A4R2KY45-F1
#
_cell.length_a   1.000
_cell.length_b   1.000
_cell.length_c   1.000
_cell.angle_alpha   90.00
_cell.angle_beta   90.00
_cell.angle_gamma   90.00
#
_symmetry.space_group_name_H-M   'P 1'
#
loop_
_entity.id
_entity.type
_entity.pdbx_description
1 polymer ?
#
loop_
_entity_poly.entity_id
_entity_poly.type
_entity_poly.pdbx_seq_one_letter_code
_entity_poly.pdbx_strand_id
1 'polypeptide(L)'
;MAPPGQVRQRLDLYLATHALGVRHAADVVLEENNGQLGRVGFRYRPDYLAEHHAFSIYPAQLPLREGEFALSCSGGSPAFIDDYLPDLWGRRILTRLAALRQRRRYDANSVIDSLASMVARFCCLSVLISTHPPSGITSSR
;
A
#
# COMPACT_ATOMS: atom_id res chain seq x y z
N MET A 1 -22.99 -4.25 0.46
CA MET A 1 -22.52 -4.45 1.85
C MET A 1 -21.30 -5.34 1.77
N ALA A 2 -20.14 -4.91 2.26
CA ALA A 2 -18.93 -5.74 2.27
C ALA A 2 -19.16 -6.97 3.18
N PRO A 3 -18.65 -8.17 2.86
CA PRO A 3 -18.75 -9.33 3.74
C PRO A 3 -18.08 -9.03 5.11
N PRO A 4 -18.55 -9.63 6.21
CA PRO A 4 -17.85 -9.54 7.49
C PRO A 4 -16.40 -10.01 7.32
N GLY A 5 -15.44 -9.22 7.79
CA GLY A 5 -14.01 -9.49 7.66
C GLY A 5 -13.34 -8.87 6.43
N GLN A 6 -14.09 -8.22 5.53
CA GLN A 6 -13.49 -7.45 4.43
C GLN A 6 -13.08 -6.05 4.91
N VAL A 7 -11.81 -5.72 4.69
CA VAL A 7 -11.22 -4.42 5.01
C VAL A 7 -10.69 -3.80 3.73
N ARG A 8 -10.97 -2.51 3.53
CA ARG A 8 -10.43 -1.74 2.41
C ARG A 8 -9.69 -0.52 2.94
N GLN A 9 -8.45 -0.34 2.53
CA GLN A 9 -7.62 0.77 2.96
C GLN A 9 -6.99 1.49 1.77
N ARG A 10 -7.12 2.83 1.74
CA ARG A 10 -6.37 3.68 0.80
C ARG A 10 -5.05 4.10 1.43
N LEU A 11 -4.00 4.08 0.64
CA LEU A 11 -2.66 4.51 0.97
C LEU A 11 -2.19 5.52 -0.08
N ASP A 12 -1.45 6.51 0.38
CA ASP A 12 -0.74 7.46 -0.45
C ASP A 12 0.72 7.02 -0.51
N LEU A 13 1.23 6.79 -1.72
CA LEU A 13 2.62 6.38 -1.93
C LEU A 13 3.45 7.60 -2.32
N TYR A 14 4.44 7.91 -1.50
CA TYR A 14 5.38 8.99 -1.70
C TYR A 14 6.76 8.47 -2.10
N LEU A 15 7.39 9.11 -3.08
CA LEU A 15 8.78 8.91 -3.45
C LEU A 15 9.61 10.13 -3.08
N ALA A 16 10.78 9.91 -2.50
CA ALA A 16 11.73 10.91 -2.04
C ALA A 16 13.11 10.62 -2.64
N THR A 17 13.40 11.16 -3.82
CA THR A 17 14.72 11.02 -4.46
C THR A 17 15.41 12.37 -4.57
N HIS A 18 16.73 12.39 -4.78
CA HIS A 18 17.46 13.64 -4.99
C HIS A 18 16.93 14.42 -6.22
N ALA A 19 16.55 13.71 -7.29
CA ALA A 19 16.08 14.32 -8.53
C ALA A 19 14.62 14.81 -8.45
N LEU A 20 13.77 14.14 -7.67
CA LEU A 20 12.34 14.46 -7.56
C LEU A 20 12.00 15.29 -6.32
N GLY A 21 12.88 15.36 -5.33
CA GLY A 21 12.45 15.71 -3.98
C GLY A 21 11.40 14.72 -3.48
N VAL A 22 10.52 15.15 -2.58
CA VAL A 22 9.36 14.35 -2.14
C VAL A 22 8.18 14.59 -3.10
N ARG A 23 7.61 13.49 -3.61
CA ARG A 23 6.46 13.49 -4.53
C ARG A 23 5.43 12.45 -4.11
N HIS A 24 4.15 12.82 -4.16
CA HIS A 24 3.06 11.86 -4.05
C HIS A 24 2.94 11.15 -5.40
N ALA A 25 3.56 9.99 -5.51
CA ALA A 25 3.74 9.29 -6.78
C ALA A 25 2.48 8.54 -7.21
N ALA A 26 1.77 7.91 -6.26
CA ALA A 26 0.62 7.08 -6.59
C ALA A 26 -0.40 6.96 -5.44
N ASP A 27 -1.65 6.73 -5.83
CA ASP A 27 -2.69 6.23 -4.95
C ASP A 27 -2.68 4.71 -4.95
N VAL A 28 -2.76 4.08 -3.78
CA VAL A 28 -2.83 2.63 -3.61
C VAL A 28 -4.08 2.28 -2.80
N VAL A 29 -4.75 1.20 -3.17
CA VAL A 29 -5.90 0.66 -2.43
C VAL A 29 -5.64 -0.80 -2.15
N LEU A 30 -5.69 -1.18 -0.88
CA LEU A 30 -5.60 -2.57 -0.44
C LEU A 30 -7.00 -3.08 -0.10
N GLU A 31 -7.32 -4.26 -0.60
CA GLU A 31 -8.55 -4.98 -0.25
C GLU A 31 -8.17 -6.32 0.36
N GLU A 32 -8.47 -6.46 1.65
CA GLU A 32 -8.23 -7.66 2.44
C GLU A 32 -9.53 -8.34 2.81
N ASN A 33 -9.47 -9.65 2.97
CA ASN A 33 -10.54 -10.45 3.56
C ASN A 33 -9.92 -11.39 4.60
N ASN A 34 -10.37 -11.29 5.85
CA ASN A 34 -9.89 -12.10 6.98
C ASN A 34 -8.34 -12.08 7.13
N GLY A 35 -7.75 -10.89 7.01
CA GLY A 35 -6.30 -10.69 7.15
C GLY A 35 -5.48 -11.16 5.94
N GLN A 36 -6.12 -11.57 4.84
CA GLN A 36 -5.45 -11.91 3.60
C GLN A 36 -5.71 -10.86 2.53
N LEU A 37 -4.64 -10.34 1.92
CA LEU A 37 -4.73 -9.44 0.79
C LEU A 37 -5.24 -10.18 -0.44
N GLY A 38 -6.38 -9.74 -0.98
CA GLY A 38 -7.01 -10.33 -2.16
C GLY A 38 -6.84 -9.48 -3.43
N ARG A 39 -6.79 -8.16 -3.28
CA ARG A 39 -6.61 -7.23 -4.41
C ARG A 39 -5.85 -5.98 -4.01
N VAL A 40 -5.08 -5.47 -4.96
CA VAL A 40 -4.44 -4.16 -4.88
C VAL A 40 -4.84 -3.33 -6.09
N GLY A 41 -5.45 -2.17 -5.84
CA GLY A 41 -5.59 -1.10 -6.82
C GLY A 41 -4.40 -0.17 -6.74
N PHE A 42 -3.85 0.23 -7.89
CA PHE A 42 -2.74 1.16 -7.97
C PHE A 42 -2.97 2.15 -9.10
N ARG A 43 -2.63 3.43 -8.88
CA ARG A 43 -2.70 4.46 -9.92
C ARG A 43 -1.63 5.52 -9.69
N TYR A 44 -0.77 5.72 -10.69
CA TYR A 44 0.14 6.87 -10.69
C TYR A 44 -0.65 8.17 -10.73
N ARG A 45 -0.19 9.19 -10.01
CA ARG A 45 -0.82 10.50 -10.11
C ARG A 45 -0.43 11.20 -11.41
N PRO A 46 -1.34 11.97 -12.03
CA PRO A 46 -1.04 12.71 -13.26
C PRO A 46 0.14 13.67 -13.14
N ASP A 47 0.28 14.35 -11.99
CA ASP A 47 1.40 15.26 -11.73
C ASP A 47 2.72 14.51 -11.60
N TYR A 48 2.73 13.31 -10.99
CA TYR A 48 3.92 12.47 -10.97
C TYR A 48 4.30 11.98 -12.37
N LEU A 49 3.32 11.61 -13.21
CA LEU A 49 3.59 11.20 -14.60
C LEU A 49 4.15 12.33 -15.46
N ALA A 50 3.84 13.59 -15.12
CA ALA A 50 4.35 14.77 -15.80
C ALA A 50 5.79 15.18 -15.37
N GLU A 51 6.31 14.59 -14.29
CA GLU A 51 7.67 14.89 -13.82
C GLU A 51 8.72 14.33 -14.79
N HIS A 52 9.67 15.17 -15.20
CA HIS A 52 10.74 14.77 -16.13
C HIS A 52 11.59 13.60 -15.60
N HIS A 53 11.74 13.50 -14.27
CA HIS A 53 12.50 12.45 -13.62
C HIS A 53 11.61 11.32 -13.07
N ALA A 54 10.33 11.25 -13.48
CA ALA A 54 9.44 10.18 -13.09
C ALA A 54 9.98 8.83 -13.58
N PHE A 55 9.84 7.83 -12.73
CA PHE A 55 10.17 6.46 -13.08
C PHE A 55 9.13 5.50 -12.52
N SER A 56 9.04 4.34 -13.15
CA SER A 56 8.15 3.26 -12.73
C SER A 56 8.63 2.65 -11.41
N ILE A 57 7.71 2.50 -10.44
CA ILE A 57 7.97 1.85 -9.15
C ILE A 57 8.32 0.37 -9.33
N TYR A 58 7.62 -0.33 -10.22
CA TYR A 58 7.87 -1.74 -10.48
C TYR A 58 7.60 -2.05 -11.97
N PRO A 59 8.57 -1.83 -12.87
CA PRO A 59 8.37 -1.80 -14.33
C PRO A 59 7.61 -2.98 -14.93
N ALA A 60 7.76 -4.18 -14.36
CA ALA A 60 7.10 -5.38 -14.85
C ALA A 60 5.59 -5.40 -14.59
N GLN A 61 5.09 -4.81 -13.50
CA GLN A 61 3.67 -4.85 -13.12
C GLN A 61 3.00 -3.48 -13.14
N LEU A 62 3.77 -2.42 -12.95
CA LEU A 62 3.33 -1.04 -12.79
C LEU A 62 4.10 -0.11 -13.74
N PRO A 63 4.13 -0.37 -15.06
CA PRO A 63 4.81 0.51 -16.01
C PRO A 63 4.32 1.95 -15.89
N LEU A 64 5.20 2.91 -16.12
CA LEU A 64 4.90 4.34 -15.95
C LEU A 64 3.93 4.82 -17.05
N ARG A 65 2.63 4.72 -16.78
CA ARG A 65 1.56 5.18 -17.67
C ARG A 65 0.32 5.58 -16.89
N GLU A 66 -0.56 6.30 -17.57
CA GLU A 66 -1.89 6.63 -17.08
C GLU A 66 -2.78 5.38 -16.92
N GLY A 67 -3.80 5.54 -16.09
CA GLY A 67 -4.81 4.54 -15.81
C GLY A 67 -4.57 3.76 -14.50
N GLU A 68 -5.50 2.86 -14.23
CA GLU A 68 -5.50 2.01 -13.04
C GLU A 68 -4.87 0.65 -13.33
N PHE A 69 -4.15 0.15 -12.35
CA PHE A 69 -3.66 -1.22 -12.31
C PHE A 69 -4.43 -1.96 -11.23
N ALA A 70 -5.00 -3.11 -11.59
CA ALA A 70 -5.66 -4.01 -10.66
C ALA A 70 -4.84 -5.29 -10.56
N LEU A 71 -4.24 -5.51 -9.39
CA LEU A 71 -3.42 -6.69 -9.11
C LEU A 71 -4.21 -7.65 -8.24
N SER A 72 -4.41 -8.88 -8.74
CA SER A 72 -5.00 -9.96 -7.96
C SER A 72 -3.93 -10.62 -7.08
N CYS A 73 -4.28 -10.92 -5.84
CA CYS A 73 -3.37 -11.51 -4.86
C CYS A 73 -3.78 -12.95 -4.57
N SER A 74 -2.93 -13.92 -4.92
CA SER A 74 -3.22 -15.35 -4.77
C SER A 74 -2.57 -15.92 -3.50
N GLY A 75 -2.88 -15.33 -2.34
CA GLY A 75 -2.33 -15.75 -1.04
C GLY A 75 -0.98 -15.11 -0.65
N GLY A 76 -0.49 -14.16 -1.44
CA GLY A 76 0.67 -13.32 -1.14
C GLY A 76 0.46 -11.91 -1.65
N SER A 77 1.25 -10.96 -1.14
CA SER A 77 1.17 -9.56 -1.58
C SER A 77 2.03 -9.33 -2.85
N PRO A 78 1.70 -8.34 -3.72
CA PRO A 78 2.56 -7.98 -4.84
C PRO A 78 3.95 -7.57 -4.34
N ALA A 79 5.00 -7.88 -5.10
CA ALA A 79 6.39 -7.69 -4.67
C ALA A 79 6.69 -6.26 -4.18
N PHE A 80 6.17 -5.24 -4.86
CA PHE A 80 6.41 -3.84 -4.43
C PHE A 80 5.83 -3.49 -3.04
N ILE A 81 4.85 -4.26 -2.56
CA ILE A 81 4.33 -4.17 -1.19
C ILE A 81 5.14 -5.09 -0.29
N ASP A 82 5.33 -6.35 -0.67
CA ASP A 82 5.98 -7.35 0.18
C ASP A 82 7.42 -6.97 0.54
N ASP A 83 8.17 -6.40 -0.42
CA ASP A 83 9.54 -5.91 -0.24
C ASP A 83 9.63 -4.76 0.79
N TYR A 84 8.52 -4.07 1.05
CA TYR A 84 8.44 -2.99 2.04
C TYR A 84 7.99 -3.48 3.43
N LEU A 85 7.42 -4.68 3.50
CA LEU A 85 6.97 -5.25 4.76
C LEU A 85 8.15 -5.92 5.48
N PRO A 86 8.19 -5.85 6.82
CA PRO A 86 9.04 -6.74 7.60
C PRO A 86 8.72 -8.20 7.28
N ASP A 87 9.66 -9.10 7.54
CA ASP A 87 9.35 -10.53 7.50
C ASP A 87 8.26 -10.92 8.52
N LEU A 88 7.77 -12.16 8.44
CA LEU A 88 6.69 -12.64 9.31
C LEU A 88 7.04 -12.51 10.81
N TRP A 89 8.30 -12.71 11.19
CA TRP A 89 8.73 -12.55 12.57
C TRP A 89 8.65 -11.08 13.00
N GLY A 90 9.14 -10.15 12.17
CA GLY A 90 9.06 -8.71 12.39
C GLY A 90 7.63 -8.21 12.48
N ARG A 91 6.73 -8.64 11.58
CA ARG A 91 5.29 -8.30 11.63
C ARG A 91 4.66 -8.71 12.96
N ARG A 92 4.97 -9.91 13.48
CA ARG A 92 4.45 -10.38 14.78
C ARG A 92 4.92 -9.51 15.95
N ILE A 93 6.18 -9.07 15.94
CA ILE A 93 6.71 -8.18 16.97
C ILE A 93 6.03 -6.81 16.91
N LEU A 94 5.96 -6.20 15.72
CA LEU A 94 5.40 -4.85 15.56
C LEU A 94 3.90 -4.80 15.89
N THR A 95 3.12 -5.77 15.41
CA THR A 95 1.68 -5.84 15.73
C THR A 95 1.43 -6.04 17.21
N ARG A 96 2.25 -6.84 17.91
CA ARG A 96 2.17 -6.99 19.37
C ARG A 96 2.52 -5.68 20.10
N LEU A 97 3.57 -4.98 19.67
CA LEU A 97 3.94 -3.68 20.26
C LEU A 97 2.86 -2.62 20.02
N ALA A 98 2.29 -2.56 18.81
CA ALA A 98 1.19 -1.66 18.48
C ALA A 98 -0.06 -1.96 19.31
N ALA A 99 -0.38 -3.24 19.53
CA ALA A 99 -1.51 -3.64 20.36
C ALA A 99 -1.39 -3.18 21.81
N LEU A 100 -0.18 -3.26 22.38
CA LEU A 100 0.09 -2.77 23.75
C LEU A 100 -0.06 -1.24 23.84
N ARG A 101 0.34 -0.50 22.81
CA ARG A 101 0.26 0.97 22.79
C ARG A 101 -1.15 1.49 22.52
N GLN A 102 -1.85 0.90 21.56
CA GLN A 102 -3.09 1.44 21.01
C GLN A 102 -4.34 0.74 21.56
N ARG A 103 -4.18 -0.28 22.42
CA ARG A 103 -5.27 -1.11 22.99
C ARG A 103 -6.23 -1.67 21.94
N ARG A 104 -5.71 -1.91 20.73
CA ARG A 104 -6.42 -2.53 19.60
C ARG A 104 -5.69 -3.81 19.20
N ARG A 105 -6.42 -4.82 18.72
CA ARG A 105 -5.81 -6.02 18.14
C ARG A 105 -5.37 -5.74 16.71
N TYR A 106 -4.15 -6.18 16.37
CA TYR A 106 -3.60 -6.17 15.02
C TYR A 106 -3.31 -7.62 14.61
N ASP A 107 -3.54 -7.94 13.34
CA ASP A 107 -3.18 -9.23 12.75
C ASP A 107 -1.86 -9.13 11.99
N ALA A 108 -0.88 -9.98 12.35
CA ALA A 108 0.42 -10.03 11.69
C ALA A 108 0.37 -10.60 10.25
N ASN A 109 -0.73 -11.25 9.87
CA ASN A 109 -0.93 -11.71 8.50
C ASN A 109 -1.55 -10.61 7.61
N SER A 110 -2.26 -9.66 8.22
CA SER A 110 -2.83 -8.51 7.53
C SER A 110 -1.71 -7.54 7.12
N VAL A 111 -1.65 -7.22 5.84
CA VAL A 111 -0.78 -6.19 5.28
C VAL A 111 -1.24 -4.82 5.77
N ILE A 112 -2.55 -4.56 5.83
CA ILE A 112 -3.12 -3.29 6.32
C ILE A 112 -2.72 -3.07 7.78
N ASP A 113 -2.93 -4.04 8.66
CA ASP A 113 -2.55 -3.92 10.07
C ASP A 113 -1.02 -3.86 10.25
N SER A 114 -0.26 -4.59 9.44
CA SER A 114 1.21 -4.50 9.44
C SER A 114 1.67 -3.08 9.09
N LEU A 115 1.17 -2.50 8.00
CA LEU A 115 1.48 -1.12 7.60
C LEU A 115 1.00 -0.10 8.64
N ALA A 116 -0.19 -0.28 9.21
CA ALA A 116 -0.72 0.60 10.27
C ALA A 116 0.08 0.51 11.58
N SER A 117 0.70 -0.64 11.86
CA SER A 117 1.54 -0.83 13.04
C SER A 117 2.94 -0.23 12.87
N MET A 118 3.38 -0.05 11.63
CA MET A 118 4.66 0.57 11.30
C MET A 118 4.56 2.09 11.44
N VAL A 119 5.57 2.69 12.08
CA VAL A 119 5.76 4.16 12.11
C VAL A 119 6.78 4.58 11.01
N ALA A 120 7.10 3.68 10.08
CA ALA A 120 8.36 3.77 9.35
C ALA A 120 8.22 4.36 7.95
N ARG A 121 8.91 5.48 7.74
CA ARG A 121 9.36 6.00 6.45
C ARG A 121 10.68 5.30 6.13
N PHE A 122 10.67 4.26 5.29
CA PHE A 122 11.92 3.63 4.85
C PHE A 122 12.50 4.32 3.60
N CYS A 123 13.64 4.98 3.76
CA CYS A 123 14.40 5.60 2.68
C CYS A 123 13.54 6.47 1.74
N CYS A 124 13.74 6.33 0.43
CA CYS A 124 13.08 7.12 -0.61
C CYS A 124 11.61 6.75 -0.85
N LEU A 125 11.03 5.78 -0.13
CA LEU A 125 9.65 5.36 -0.33
C LEU A 125 8.90 5.48 1.00
N SER A 126 7.85 6.29 1.04
CA SER A 126 6.98 6.40 2.20
C SER A 126 5.56 6.03 1.80
N VAL A 127 4.97 5.05 2.49
CA VAL A 127 3.57 4.67 2.30
C VAL A 127 2.79 5.17 3.50
N LEU A 128 1.82 6.04 3.26
CA LEU A 128 1.03 6.67 4.31
C LEU A 128 -0.43 6.25 4.17
N ILE A 129 -1.09 5.99 5.31
CA ILE A 129 -2.54 5.79 5.32
C ILE A 129 -3.19 7.09 4.89
N SER A 130 -3.99 7.05 3.82
CA SER A 130 -4.66 8.24 3.30
C SER A 130 -5.74 8.69 4.29
N THR A 131 -5.81 9.99 4.53
CA THR A 131 -6.88 10.61 5.34
C THR A 131 -8.17 10.81 4.54
N HIS A 132 -8.12 10.64 3.22
CA HIS A 132 -9.27 10.73 2.33
C HIS A 132 -9.93 9.35 2.11
N PRO A 133 -11.27 9.27 2.07
CA PRO A 133 -11.96 8.01 1.81
C PRO A 133 -11.57 7.45 0.42
N PRO A 134 -11.61 6.12 0.22
CA PRO A 134 -11.34 5.50 -1.07
C PRO A 134 -12.43 5.91 -2.08
N SER A 135 -12.19 6.97 -2.85
CA SER A 135 -12.98 7.31 -4.03
C SER A 135 -12.63 6.35 -5.16
N GLY A 136 -13.66 5.92 -5.91
CA GLY A 136 -13.66 4.70 -6.71
C GLY A 136 -12.51 4.55 -7.70
N ILE A 137 -11.54 3.69 -7.35
CA ILE A 137 -10.89 2.80 -8.30
C ILE A 137 -11.94 1.74 -8.63
N THR A 138 -12.75 2.02 -9.66
CA THR A 138 -13.82 1.12 -10.10
C THR A 138 -13.23 0.07 -11.02
N SER A 139 -13.29 -1.19 -10.59
CA SER A 139 -13.12 -2.35 -11.46
C SER A 139 -14.05 -2.20 -12.66
N SER A 140 -13.51 -1.85 -13.83
CA SER A 140 -14.18 -2.13 -15.08
C SER A 140 -14.43 -3.63 -15.15
N ARG A 141 -15.67 -3.97 -15.51
CA ARG A 141 -16.18 -5.34 -15.63
C ARG A 141 -15.40 -6.15 -16.65
#